data_AF-A0A1N7D7W7-F1
#
_entry.id   AF-A0A1N7D7W7-F1
#
_cell.length_a   1.000
_cell.length_b   1.000
_cell.length_c   1.000
_cell.angle_alpha   90.00
_cell.angle_beta   90.00
_cell.angle_gamma   90.00
#
_symmetry.space_group_name_H-M   'P 1'
#
loop_
_entity.id
_entity.type
_entity.pdbx_description
1 polymer ?
#
loop_
_entity_poly.entity_id
_entity_poly.type
_entity_poly.pdbx_seq_one_letter_code
_entity_poly.pdbx_strand_id
1 'polypeptide(L)' 'MNKIISISVLAAVLLTGCSKTYSVDELVKDRSKRAKVLQKCSTGTYKPDSKNCQNAAEAELKSAFNSINSVN' A
#
# COMPACT_ATOMS: atom_id res chain seq x y z
N MET A 1 -36.70 1.18 40.15
CA MET A 1 -36.73 1.05 38.68
C MET A 1 -35.51 1.78 38.12
N ASN A 2 -34.38 1.07 38.00
CA ASN A 2 -33.13 1.65 37.47
C ASN A 2 -33.04 1.37 35.97
N LYS A 3 -33.04 2.41 35.16
CA LYS A 3 -32.79 2.32 33.72
C LYS A 3 -31.30 2.58 33.51
N ILE A 4 -30.50 1.52 33.46
CA ILE A 4 -29.11 1.62 33.01
C ILE A 4 -29.16 1.72 31.48
N ILE A 5 -29.11 2.95 30.98
CA ILE A 5 -28.95 3.22 29.54
C ILE A 5 -27.50 2.87 29.21
N SER A 6 -27.30 1.68 28.65
CA SER A 6 -26.01 1.26 28.11
C SER A 6 -25.69 2.09 26.88
N ILE A 7 -24.87 3.12 27.04
CA ILE A 7 -24.32 3.93 25.95
C ILE A 7 -23.08 3.19 25.42
N SER A 8 -23.29 2.21 24.56
CA SER A 8 -22.23 1.60 23.75
C SER A 8 -22.13 2.32 22.41
N VAL A 9 -21.58 3.54 22.41
CA VAL A 9 -21.39 4.33 21.18
C VAL A 9 -19.96 4.13 20.66
N LEU A 10 -19.84 3.21 19.69
CA LEU A 10 -19.27 3.49 18.37
C LEU A 10 -17.81 4.01 18.29
N ALA A 11 -16.84 3.21 18.76
CA ALA A 11 -15.42 3.44 18.49
C ALA A 11 -14.89 2.68 17.25
N ALA A 12 -15.66 2.63 16.15
CA ALA A 12 -15.32 1.76 14.99
C ALA A 12 -15.31 2.47 13.62
N VAL A 13 -15.19 3.80 13.55
CA VAL A 13 -15.19 4.52 12.25
C VAL A 13 -14.04 5.51 12.15
N LEU A 14 -12.79 5.05 12.11
CA LEU A 14 -11.64 5.89 11.71
C LEU A 14 -10.59 5.18 10.83
N LEU A 15 -10.88 4.01 10.24
CA LEU A 15 -9.90 3.30 9.40
C LEU A 15 -9.97 3.61 7.89
N THR A 16 -10.85 4.50 7.44
CA THR A 16 -10.98 4.82 6.00
C THR A 16 -10.02 5.90 5.49
N GLY A 17 -9.12 6.45 6.33
CA GLY A 17 -8.30 7.62 5.96
C GLY A 17 -6.80 7.40 5.78
N CYS A 18 -6.18 6.42 6.46
CA CYS A 18 -4.72 6.24 6.41
C CYS A 18 -4.33 5.26 5.31
N SER A 19 -4.24 5.76 4.08
CA SER A 19 -3.59 5.00 3.00
C SER A 19 -2.11 4.82 3.33
N LYS A 20 -1.70 3.60 3.70
CA LYS A 20 -0.29 3.28 3.92
C LYS A 20 0.52 3.65 2.67
N THR A 21 1.57 4.42 2.87
CA THR A 21 2.59 4.66 1.83
C THR A 21 3.71 3.64 2.00
N TYR A 22 3.95 2.82 0.98
CA TYR A 22 5.04 1.86 0.97
C TYR A 22 6.32 2.52 0.47
N SER A 23 7.45 2.24 1.11
CA SER A 23 8.76 2.66 0.60
C SER A 23 9.20 1.82 -0.60
N VAL A 24 10.13 2.34 -1.40
CA VAL A 24 10.72 1.61 -2.54
C VAL A 24 11.37 0.31 -2.07
N ASP A 25 12.15 0.34 -0.99
CA ASP A 25 12.86 -0.86 -0.51
C ASP A 25 11.92 -1.95 0.01
N GLU A 26 10.79 -1.59 0.64
CA GLU A 26 9.74 -2.56 1.01
C GLU A 26 9.20 -3.29 -0.23
N LEU A 27 9.03 -2.58 -1.35
CA LEU A 27 8.48 -3.11 -2.59
C LEU A 27 9.53 -3.85 -3.43
N VAL A 28 10.81 -3.49 -3.35
CA VAL A 28 11.91 -4.25 -3.97
C VAL A 28 12.00 -5.64 -3.34
N LYS A 29 11.94 -5.72 -2.00
CA LYS A 29 12.07 -6.97 -1.24
C LYS A 29 10.87 -7.92 -1.40
N ASP A 30 9.70 -7.40 -1.77
CA ASP A 30 8.45 -8.15 -1.84
C ASP A 30 7.76 -7.99 -3.20
N ARG A 31 8.11 -8.88 -4.13
CA ARG A 31 7.57 -8.91 -5.50
C ARG A 31 6.04 -8.97 -5.52
N SER A 32 5.44 -9.79 -4.66
CA SER A 32 3.98 -9.97 -4.60
C SER A 32 3.28 -8.69 -4.14
N LYS A 33 3.84 -7.99 -3.15
CA LYS A 33 3.32 -6.70 -2.70
C LYS A 33 3.46 -5.64 -3.78
N ARG A 34 4.60 -5.56 -4.45
CA ARG A 34 4.82 -4.64 -5.57
C ARG A 34 3.83 -4.86 -6.70
N ALA A 35 3.62 -6.10 -7.12
CA ALA A 35 2.64 -6.45 -8.15
C ALA A 35 1.22 -6.00 -7.78
N LYS A 36 0.81 -6.18 -6.51
CA LYS A 36 -0.49 -5.71 -6.01
C LYS A 36 -0.60 -4.18 -6.04
N VAL A 37 0.46 -3.46 -5.68
CA VAL A 37 0.47 -1.99 -5.74
C VAL A 37 0.37 -1.51 -7.19
N LEU A 38 1.15 -2.09 -8.10
CA LEU A 38 1.09 -1.78 -9.53
C LEU A 38 -0.31 -2.06 -10.11
N GLN A 39 -0.91 -3.20 -9.77
CA GLN A 39 -2.28 -3.52 -10.18
C GLN A 39 -3.27 -2.44 -9.71
N LYS A 40 -3.18 -2.02 -8.44
CA LYS A 40 -4.02 -0.94 -7.90
C LYS A 40 -3.81 0.40 -8.61
N CYS A 41 -2.61 0.67 -9.11
CA CYS A 41 -2.33 1.83 -9.93
C CYS A 41 -3.02 1.72 -11.31
N SER A 42 -2.94 0.55 -11.97
CA SER A 42 -3.57 0.31 -13.27
C SER A 42 -5.11 0.29 -13.21
N THR A 43 -5.69 -0.15 -12.10
CA THR A 43 -7.15 -0.18 -11.92
C THR A 43 -7.73 1.15 -11.42
N GLY A 44 -6.89 2.16 -11.18
CA GLY A 44 -7.32 3.46 -10.64
C GLY A 44 -7.69 3.45 -9.15
N THR A 45 -7.43 2.35 -8.44
CA THR A 45 -7.61 2.27 -6.97
C THR A 45 -6.66 3.22 -6.25
N TYR A 46 -5.45 3.39 -6.78
CA TYR A 46 -4.58 4.51 -6.42
C TYR A 46 -4.63 5.58 -7.50
N LYS A 47 -4.55 6.85 -7.08
CA LYS A 47 -4.31 7.93 -8.03
C LYS A 47 -2.98 7.65 -8.76
N PRO A 48 -2.90 7.82 -10.09
CA PRO A 48 -1.69 7.52 -10.86
C PRO A 48 -0.44 8.26 -10.35
N ASP A 49 -0.62 9.48 -9.84
CA ASP A 49 0.41 10.34 -9.26
C ASP A 49 0.67 10.09 -7.77
N SER A 50 0.02 9.10 -7.16
CA SER A 50 0.23 8.78 -5.74
C SER A 50 1.66 8.28 -5.48
N LYS A 51 2.16 8.52 -4.27
CA LYS A 51 3.47 8.02 -3.83
C LYS A 51 3.60 6.50 -3.93
N ASN A 52 2.52 5.75 -3.72
CA ASN A 52 2.54 4.30 -3.89
C ASN A 52 2.81 3.88 -5.34
N CYS A 53 2.23 4.58 -6.33
CA CYS A 53 2.47 4.28 -7.73
C CYS A 53 3.87 4.68 -8.17
N GLN A 54 4.35 5.85 -7.74
CA GLN A 54 5.74 6.29 -7.97
C GLN A 54 6.74 5.27 -7.39
N ASN A 55 6.56 4.91 -6.11
CA ASN A 55 7.48 4.00 -5.42
C ASN A 55 7.43 2.57 -5.99
N ALA A 56 6.26 2.10 -6.44
CA ALA A 56 6.15 0.77 -7.05
C ALA A 56 6.79 0.70 -8.44
N ALA A 57 6.67 1.76 -9.24
CA ALA A 57 7.35 1.86 -10.54
C ALA A 57 8.88 1.88 -10.35
N GLU A 58 9.37 2.70 -9.43
CA GLU A 58 10.81 2.75 -9.09
C GLU A 58 11.32 1.40 -8.58
N ALA A 59 10.55 0.74 -7.70
CA ALA A 59 10.91 -0.59 -7.18
C ALA A 59 10.96 -1.67 -8.27
N GLU A 60 10.12 -1.58 -9.31
CA GLU A 60 10.15 -2.50 -10.44
C GLU A 60 11.43 -2.30 -11.27
N LEU A 61 11.78 -1.05 -11.57
CA LEU A 61 13.03 -0.69 -12.27
C LEU A 61 14.27 -1.15 -11.48
N LYS A 62 14.31 -0.87 -10.18
CA LYS A 62 15.40 -1.29 -9.29
C LYS A 62 15.52 -2.81 -9.20
N SER A 63 14.38 -3.51 -9.13
CA SER A 63 14.38 -4.98 -9.14
C SER A 63 14.91 -5.54 -10.45
N ALA A 64 14.49 -5.00 -11.60
CA ALA A 64 14.98 -5.41 -12.90
C ALA A 64 16.48 -5.16 -13.07
N PHE A 65 16.96 -3.99 -12.65
CA PHE A 65 18.40 -3.67 -12.64
C PHE A 65 19.20 -4.63 -11.77
N ASN A 66 18.71 -4.94 -10.56
CA ASN A 66 19.36 -5.91 -9.68
C ASN A 66 19.40 -7.31 -10.31
N SER A 67 18.31 -7.75 -10.93
CA SER A 67 18.27 -9.04 -11.63
C SER A 67 19.25 -9.13 -12.79
N ILE A 68 19.56 -8.02 -13.47
CA ILE A 68 20.60 -7.99 -14.51
C ILE A 68 22.00 -8.09 -13.88
N ASN A 69 22.27 -7.37 -12.79
CA ASN A 69 23.60 -7.34 -12.16
C ASN A 69 23.91 -8.56 -11.30
N SER A 70 22.92 -9.32 -10.82
CA SER A 70 23.14 -10.59 -10.12
C SER A 70 23.50 -11.76 -11.05
N VAL A 71 23.51 -11.54 -12.38
CA VAL A 71 23.85 -12.56 -13.38
C VAL A 71 25.30 -12.40 -13.91
N ASN A 72 26.00 -11.32 -13.53
CA ASN A 72 27.42 -11.10 -13.84
C ASN A 72 28.32 -11.39 -12.64
#